data_AF-A0A950AMI2-F1
#
_entry.id   AF-A0A950AMI2-F1
#
_cell.length_a   1.000
_cell.length_b   1.000
_cell.length_c   1.000
_cell.angle_alpha   90.00
_cell.angle_beta   90.00
_cell.angle_gamma   90.00
#
_symmetry.space_group_name_H-M   'P 1'
#
loop_
_entity.id
_entity.type
_entity.pdbx_description
1 polymer ?
#
loop_
_entity_poly.entity_id
_entity_poly.type
_entity_poly.pdbx_seq_one_letter_code
_entity_poly.pdbx_strand_id
1 'polypeptide(L)'
;CVSNTPLGAINEDPPSVPTLVFMIDLFNPEGPEPVTLDEVLWRQKQIQYASRTTHAIDSAAKQHRLRYALSQVPGQLPTEAPRDATAQGALEQECGMYFCRIIYEPRRDQIPMSDAEFSRPSIADRRAAGYSDMMSCLRQKPWLSPVGEEAESEDRGAVAPAGAVVYEARRGRISRRVLDARPAIQGPRERSVIGPLRTSGGIH
;
A
#
# COMPACT_ATOMS: atom_id res chain seq x y z
N CYS A 1 -1.01 14.56 -14.10
CA CYS A 1 -0.48 15.12 -12.84
C CYS A 1 0.78 14.36 -12.51
N VAL A 2 1.95 14.98 -12.65
CA VAL A 2 3.24 14.32 -12.37
C VAL A 2 3.27 13.99 -10.88
N SER A 3 3.32 12.69 -10.57
CA SER A 3 3.53 12.22 -9.20
C SER A 3 5.02 12.36 -8.92
N ASN A 4 5.38 13.12 -7.88
CA ASN A 4 6.77 13.21 -7.39
C ASN A 4 7.24 11.91 -6.73
N THR A 5 6.47 10.82 -6.84
CA THR A 5 6.85 9.53 -6.29
C THR A 5 7.97 8.95 -7.17
N PRO A 6 9.19 8.78 -6.66
CA PRO A 6 10.33 8.29 -7.45
C PRO A 6 10.19 6.82 -7.88
N LEU A 7 9.07 6.17 -7.56
CA LEU A 7 8.73 4.82 -8.02
C LEU A 7 8.76 4.69 -9.54
N GLY A 8 8.45 5.77 -10.28
CA GLY A 8 8.58 5.78 -11.74
C GLY A 8 10.01 5.48 -12.19
N ALA A 9 11.01 6.09 -11.54
CA ALA A 9 12.42 5.85 -11.84
C ALA A 9 12.85 4.42 -11.50
N ILE A 10 12.36 3.85 -10.39
CA ILE A 10 12.61 2.44 -10.03
C ILE A 10 11.99 1.49 -11.07
N ASN A 11 10.88 1.87 -11.71
CA ASN A 11 10.28 1.05 -12.75
C ASN A 11 11.03 1.16 -14.08
N GLU A 12 11.59 2.33 -14.40
CA GLU A 12 12.40 2.56 -15.61
C GLU A 12 13.73 1.80 -15.54
N ASP A 13 14.38 1.81 -14.38
CA ASP A 13 15.63 1.09 -14.10
C ASP A 13 15.45 0.13 -12.91
N PRO A 14 14.89 -1.07 -13.15
CA PRO A 14 14.62 -2.00 -12.07
C PRO A 14 15.92 -2.54 -11.46
N PRO A 15 16.03 -2.59 -10.12
CA PRO A 15 17.19 -3.15 -9.47
C PRO A 15 17.28 -4.66 -9.75
N SER A 16 18.49 -5.14 -10.06
CA SER A 16 18.77 -6.57 -10.26
C SER A 16 18.90 -7.36 -8.94
N VAL A 17 18.75 -6.70 -7.79
CA VAL A 17 18.92 -7.29 -6.45
C VAL A 17 17.64 -7.20 -5.62
N PRO A 18 17.42 -8.12 -4.64
CA PRO A 18 16.26 -8.06 -3.77
C PRO A 18 16.13 -6.68 -3.13
N THR A 19 14.99 -6.01 -3.37
CA THR A 19 14.83 -4.59 -3.04
C THR A 19 13.69 -4.37 -2.06
N LEU A 20 13.97 -3.60 -1.00
CA LEU A 20 13.00 -3.15 -0.02
C LEU A 20 12.79 -1.65 -0.15
N VAL A 21 11.56 -1.24 -0.44
CA VAL A 21 11.16 0.16 -0.59
C VAL A 21 10.31 0.58 0.60
N PHE A 22 10.75 1.63 1.29
CA PHE A 22 9.95 2.30 2.32
C PHE A 22 9.21 3.48 1.73
N MET A 23 7.88 3.48 1.90
CA MET A 23 7.00 4.53 1.42
C MET A 23 6.32 5.19 2.61
N ILE A 24 6.53 6.49 2.82
CA ILE A 24 5.86 7.22 3.89
C ILE A 24 4.66 7.94 3.27
N ASP A 25 3.46 7.60 3.73
CA ASP A 25 2.23 8.23 3.30
C ASP A 25 1.74 9.19 4.37
N LEU A 26 1.61 10.47 4.02
CA LEU A 26 1.16 11.53 4.92
C LEU A 26 -0.37 11.60 5.02
N PHE A 27 -1.09 10.85 4.18
CA PHE A 27 -2.54 10.88 4.08
C PHE A 27 -3.12 9.51 4.39
N ASN A 28 -3.96 9.44 5.43
CA ASN A 28 -4.64 8.21 5.80
C ASN A 28 -5.97 8.09 5.03
N PRO A 29 -6.13 7.11 4.12
CA PRO A 29 -7.39 6.94 3.39
C PRO A 29 -8.52 6.48 4.32
N GLU A 30 -8.19 5.84 5.44
CA GLU A 30 -9.16 5.42 6.45
C GLU A 30 -9.36 6.50 7.50
N GLY A 31 -10.61 6.63 7.96
CA GLY A 31 -11.00 7.62 8.93
C GLY A 31 -12.48 7.52 9.23
N PRO A 32 -12.95 8.20 10.28
CA PRO A 32 -14.37 8.28 10.59
C PRO A 32 -15.15 8.96 9.45
N GLU A 33 -16.46 8.73 9.43
CA GLU A 33 -17.38 9.46 8.58
C GLU A 33 -17.40 10.95 8.99
N PRO A 34 -17.18 11.89 8.04
CA PRO A 34 -17.11 13.30 8.36
C PRO A 34 -18.49 13.86 8.71
N VAL A 35 -18.55 14.70 9.74
CA VAL A 35 -19.79 15.35 10.22
C VAL A 35 -19.82 16.86 9.95
N THR A 36 -18.71 17.45 9.53
CA THR A 36 -18.61 18.88 9.16
C THR A 36 -18.04 19.06 7.75
N LEU A 37 -18.27 20.24 7.14
CA LEU A 37 -17.70 20.57 5.82
C LEU A 37 -16.16 20.54 5.83
N ASP A 38 -15.52 21.00 6.89
CA ASP A 38 -14.07 20.96 7.01
C ASP A 38 -13.55 19.52 7.06
N GLU A 39 -14.24 18.63 7.78
CA GLU A 39 -13.90 17.21 7.79
C GLU A 39 -14.10 16.57 6.41
N VAL A 40 -15.14 16.96 5.66
CA VAL A 40 -15.33 16.49 4.27
C VAL A 40 -14.15 16.90 3.40
N LEU A 41 -13.73 18.16 3.46
CA LEU A 41 -12.58 18.65 2.69
C LEU A 41 -11.29 17.94 3.09
N TRP A 42 -11.11 17.67 4.38
CA TRP A 42 -9.95 16.92 4.88
C TRP A 42 -9.96 15.47 4.41
N ARG A 43 -11.09 14.77 4.55
CA ARG A 43 -11.29 13.39 4.06
C ARG A 43 -11.07 13.30 2.54
N GLN A 44 -11.55 14.28 1.77
CA GLN A 44 -11.31 14.33 0.33
C GLN A 44 -9.82 14.37 0.01
N LYS A 45 -9.05 15.26 0.64
CA LYS A 45 -7.59 15.31 0.47
C LYS A 45 -6.95 13.98 0.87
N GLN A 46 -7.30 13.47 2.04
CA GLN A 46 -6.78 12.22 2.56
C GLN A 46 -6.95 11.05 1.58
N ILE A 47 -8.17 10.85 1.08
CA ILE A 47 -8.48 9.80 0.11
C ILE A 47 -7.76 10.06 -1.22
N GLN A 48 -7.79 11.29 -1.72
CA GLN A 48 -7.21 11.64 -3.02
C GLN A 48 -5.70 11.40 -3.05
N TYR A 49 -4.96 11.85 -2.05
CA TYR A 49 -3.51 11.71 -2.01
C TYR A 49 -3.07 10.29 -1.65
N ALA A 50 -3.74 9.64 -0.69
CA ALA A 50 -3.46 8.24 -0.37
C ALA A 50 -3.72 7.30 -1.56
N SER A 51 -4.74 7.60 -2.38
CA SER A 51 -5.03 6.85 -3.61
C SER A 51 -3.87 6.92 -4.61
N ARG A 52 -3.23 8.10 -4.77
CA ARG A 52 -2.06 8.25 -5.64
C ARG A 52 -0.90 7.37 -5.19
N THR A 53 -0.63 7.32 -3.88
CA THR A 53 0.42 6.45 -3.30
C THR A 53 0.10 4.98 -3.54
N THR A 54 -1.15 4.56 -3.28
CA THR A 54 -1.59 3.17 -3.53
C THR A 54 -1.42 2.81 -5.00
N HIS A 55 -1.88 3.65 -5.93
CA HIS A 55 -1.76 3.42 -7.37
C HIS A 55 -0.31 3.33 -7.84
N ALA A 56 0.58 4.17 -7.30
CA ALA A 56 2.01 4.08 -7.62
C ALA A 56 2.58 2.72 -7.20
N ILE A 57 2.34 2.30 -5.95
CA ILE A 57 2.80 1.01 -5.42
C ILE A 57 2.23 -0.16 -6.24
N ASP A 58 0.93 -0.13 -6.53
CA ASP A 58 0.27 -1.17 -7.33
C ASP A 58 0.87 -1.28 -8.74
N SER A 59 1.11 -0.13 -9.39
CA SER A 59 1.69 -0.09 -10.73
C SER A 59 3.09 -0.69 -10.74
N ALA A 60 3.97 -0.30 -9.80
CA ALA A 60 5.31 -0.87 -9.70
C ALA A 60 5.30 -2.35 -9.35
N ALA A 61 4.49 -2.76 -8.36
CA ALA A 61 4.38 -4.15 -7.96
C ALA A 61 3.87 -5.03 -9.12
N LYS A 62 2.91 -4.54 -9.91
CA LYS A 62 2.40 -5.24 -11.09
C LYS A 62 3.46 -5.34 -12.18
N GLN A 63 4.17 -4.25 -12.49
CA GLN A 63 5.26 -4.27 -13.48
C GLN A 63 6.37 -5.24 -13.08
N HIS A 64 6.78 -5.22 -11.81
CA HIS A 64 7.79 -6.14 -11.27
C HIS A 64 7.36 -7.60 -11.37
N ARG A 65 6.11 -7.91 -11.00
CA ARG A 65 5.55 -9.27 -11.12
C ARG A 65 5.52 -9.78 -12.56
N LEU A 66 5.16 -8.92 -13.51
CA LEU A 66 5.15 -9.29 -14.93
C LEU A 66 6.56 -9.59 -15.43
N ARG A 67 7.55 -8.74 -15.10
CA ARG A 67 8.96 -8.98 -15.43
C ARG A 67 9.48 -10.28 -14.81
N TYR A 68 9.20 -10.48 -13.52
CA TYR A 68 9.53 -11.73 -12.82
C TYR A 68 8.85 -12.96 -13.46
N ALA A 69 7.59 -12.86 -13.88
CA ALA A 69 6.92 -13.98 -14.55
C ALA A 69 7.57 -14.30 -15.90
N LEU A 70 7.98 -13.27 -16.67
CA LEU A 70 8.67 -13.42 -17.95
C LEU A 70 10.07 -14.03 -17.78
N SER A 71 10.82 -13.68 -16.72
CA SER A 71 12.14 -14.28 -16.45
C SER A 71 12.09 -15.77 -16.13
N GLN A 72 10.91 -16.31 -15.75
CA GLN A 72 10.72 -17.74 -15.54
C GLN A 72 10.33 -18.52 -16.82
N VAL A 73 10.06 -17.83 -17.93
CA VAL A 73 9.69 -18.44 -19.23
C VAL A 73 10.86 -19.02 -20.06
N PRO A 74 12.15 -18.64 -19.93
CA PRO A 74 13.18 -19.00 -20.91
C PRO A 74 13.52 -20.50 -20.97
N GLY A 75 12.98 -21.34 -20.07
CA GLY A 75 13.02 -22.80 -20.18
C GLY A 75 12.04 -23.41 -21.21
N GLN A 76 11.12 -22.61 -21.79
CA GLN A 76 10.08 -23.09 -22.72
C GLN A 76 10.21 -22.53 -24.14
N LEU A 77 11.15 -21.62 -24.39
CA LEU A 77 11.37 -21.02 -25.70
C LEU A 77 12.45 -21.77 -26.49
N PRO A 78 12.23 -22.08 -27.79
CA PRO A 78 13.26 -22.67 -28.63
C PRO A 78 14.53 -21.80 -28.64
N THR A 79 15.70 -22.44 -28.54
CA THR A 79 17.04 -21.81 -28.49
C THR A 79 17.32 -20.84 -29.65
N GLU A 80 16.58 -20.92 -30.75
CA GLU A 80 16.78 -20.13 -31.98
C GLU A 80 15.98 -18.82 -32.06
N ALA A 81 15.16 -18.48 -31.05
CA ALA A 81 14.44 -17.20 -31.07
C ALA A 81 15.41 -16.02 -30.86
N PRO A 82 15.44 -15.01 -31.77
CA PRO A 82 16.24 -13.80 -31.55
C PRO A 82 15.81 -13.12 -30.26
N ARG A 83 16.72 -13.04 -29.28
CA ARG A 83 16.51 -12.28 -28.05
C ARG A 83 17.03 -10.87 -28.27
N ASP A 84 16.14 -9.93 -28.55
CA ASP A 84 16.50 -8.51 -28.52
C ASP A 84 16.91 -8.10 -27.09
N ALA A 85 17.76 -7.07 -26.96
CA ALA A 85 18.28 -6.60 -25.67
C ALA A 85 17.19 -6.33 -24.62
N THR A 86 16.01 -5.88 -25.05
CA THR A 86 14.83 -5.66 -24.21
C THR A 86 14.27 -6.96 -23.63
N ALA A 87 14.27 -8.04 -24.41
CA ALA A 87 13.86 -9.35 -23.93
C ALA A 87 14.88 -9.92 -22.95
N GLN A 88 16.18 -9.71 -23.22
CA GLN A 88 17.26 -10.14 -22.33
C GLN A 88 17.16 -9.47 -20.94
N GLY A 89 16.95 -8.15 -20.87
CA GLY A 89 16.81 -7.43 -19.59
C GLY A 89 15.57 -7.82 -18.78
N ALA A 90 14.48 -8.22 -19.45
CA ALA A 90 13.31 -8.77 -18.76
C ALA A 90 13.57 -10.17 -18.18
N LEU A 91 14.48 -10.94 -18.80
CA LEU A 91 14.85 -12.28 -18.35
C LEU A 91 15.83 -12.28 -17.17
N GLU A 92 16.57 -11.19 -16.95
CA GLU A 92 17.55 -11.05 -15.87
C GLU A 92 16.91 -10.69 -14.51
N GLN A 93 15.61 -10.41 -14.48
CA GLN A 93 14.92 -9.97 -13.27
C GLN A 93 14.42 -11.15 -12.42
N GLU A 94 15.29 -11.68 -11.57
CA GLU A 94 15.01 -12.84 -10.70
C GLU A 94 14.74 -12.47 -9.23
N CYS A 95 14.87 -11.20 -8.85
CA CYS A 95 14.81 -10.78 -7.45
C CYS A 95 13.41 -10.36 -6.98
N GLY A 96 13.10 -10.61 -5.71
CA GLY A 96 11.85 -10.17 -5.08
C GLY A 96 11.87 -8.69 -4.70
N MET A 97 10.70 -8.05 -4.70
CA MET A 97 10.52 -6.66 -4.30
C MET A 97 9.52 -6.53 -3.15
N TYR A 98 9.87 -5.74 -2.13
CA TYR A 98 9.05 -5.51 -0.96
C TYR A 98 8.75 -4.02 -0.81
N PHE A 99 7.50 -3.67 -0.48
CA PHE A 99 7.11 -2.31 -0.12
C PHE A 99 6.64 -2.27 1.34
N CYS A 100 7.26 -1.49 2.26
CA CYS A 100 6.66 -1.10 3.56
C CYS A 100 6.06 0.30 3.40
N ARG A 101 4.73 0.38 3.27
CA ARG A 101 3.98 1.64 3.28
C ARG A 101 3.64 2.01 4.72
N ILE A 102 4.26 3.04 5.25
CA ILE A 102 4.03 3.58 6.59
C ILE A 102 3.03 4.73 6.46
N ILE A 103 1.85 4.54 7.02
CA ILE A 103 0.74 5.50 6.88
C ILE A 103 0.66 6.32 8.16
N TYR A 104 0.92 7.61 8.02
CA TYR A 104 0.83 8.59 9.09
C TYR A 104 -0.61 8.74 9.57
N GLU A 105 -0.79 8.70 10.89
CA GLU A 105 -2.08 8.99 11.52
C GLU A 105 -2.12 10.45 11.96
N PRO A 106 -2.92 11.31 11.30
CA PRO A 106 -3.06 12.68 11.75
C PRO A 106 -3.80 12.74 13.09
N ARG A 107 -3.42 13.72 13.90
CA ARG A 107 -4.15 14.08 15.12
C ARG A 107 -5.53 14.61 14.76
N ARG A 108 -6.47 14.48 15.71
CA ARG A 108 -7.88 14.92 15.54
C ARG A 108 -8.05 16.42 15.37
N ASP A 109 -7.07 17.20 15.80
CA ASP A 109 -7.04 18.67 15.70
C ASP A 109 -6.52 19.15 14.33
N GLN A 110 -6.12 18.25 13.43
CA GLN A 110 -5.70 18.62 12.08
C GLN A 110 -6.90 18.92 11.18
N ILE A 111 -6.76 20.00 10.42
CA ILE A 111 -7.78 20.60 9.56
C ILE A 111 -7.32 20.58 8.10
N PRO A 112 -8.18 20.90 7.12
CA PRO A 112 -7.80 20.91 5.71
C PRO A 112 -6.53 21.67 5.36
N MET A 113 -6.17 22.74 6.08
CA MET A 113 -4.95 23.52 5.84
C MET A 113 -3.74 23.08 6.66
N SER A 114 -3.86 22.01 7.46
CA SER A 114 -2.73 21.47 8.23
C SER A 114 -1.61 20.93 7.34
N ASP A 115 -1.88 20.64 6.07
CA ASP A 115 -0.88 20.25 5.07
C ASP A 115 0.07 21.41 4.69
N ALA A 116 -0.38 22.66 4.86
CA ALA A 116 0.42 23.86 4.65
C ALA A 116 0.91 24.50 5.95
N GLU A 117 0.77 23.81 7.08
CA GLU A 117 1.16 24.30 8.40
C GLU A 117 2.56 23.79 8.76
N PHE A 118 3.51 24.70 8.99
CA PHE A 118 4.94 24.39 9.17
C PHE A 118 5.54 25.03 10.43
N SER A 119 4.75 25.27 11.47
CA SER A 119 5.31 25.75 12.74
C SER A 119 6.25 24.70 13.35
N ARG A 120 7.23 25.19 14.12
CA ARG A 120 8.21 24.32 14.80
C ARG A 120 7.55 23.25 15.69
N PRO A 121 6.52 23.54 16.50
CA PRO A 121 5.84 22.52 17.30
C PRO A 121 5.22 21.43 16.43
N SER A 122 4.46 21.79 15.39
CA SER A 122 3.84 20.80 14.50
C SER A 122 4.86 19.94 13.76
N ILE A 123 5.97 20.52 13.31
CA ILE A 123 7.06 19.77 12.68
C ILE A 123 7.67 18.78 13.67
N ALA A 124 7.93 19.21 14.91
CA ALA A 124 8.49 18.34 15.94
C ALA A 124 7.56 17.17 16.26
N ASP A 125 6.25 17.43 16.41
CA ASP A 125 5.25 16.42 16.69
C ASP A 125 5.13 15.40 15.53
N ARG A 126 5.02 15.88 14.29
CA ARG A 126 4.96 15.02 13.10
C ARG A 126 6.23 14.19 12.93
N ARG A 127 7.41 14.77 13.21
CA ARG A 127 8.69 14.06 13.17
C ARG A 127 8.75 12.95 14.22
N ALA A 128 8.32 13.23 15.45
CA ALA A 128 8.29 12.24 16.52
C ALA A 128 7.35 11.07 16.19
N ALA A 129 6.16 11.37 15.65
CA ALA A 129 5.21 10.37 15.19
C ALA A 129 5.80 9.48 14.08
N GLY A 130 6.33 10.07 13.01
CA GLY A 130 6.94 9.33 11.91
C GLY A 130 8.15 8.50 12.33
N TYR A 131 8.99 9.01 13.25
CA TYR A 131 10.10 8.25 13.81
C TYR A 131 9.62 7.02 14.58
N SER A 132 8.60 7.17 15.44
CA SER A 132 8.03 6.06 16.21
C SER A 132 7.45 4.98 15.29
N ASP A 133 6.70 5.37 14.26
CA ASP A 133 6.09 4.44 13.31
C ASP A 133 7.15 3.70 12.49
N MET A 134 8.17 4.40 12.00
CA MET A 134 9.30 3.79 11.28
C MET A 134 10.05 2.80 12.16
N MET A 135 10.39 3.19 13.40
CA MET A 135 11.07 2.29 14.33
C MET A 135 10.21 1.07 14.67
N SER A 136 8.88 1.19 14.68
CA SER A 136 8.00 0.03 14.80
C SER A 136 8.02 -0.87 13.56
N CYS A 137 8.01 -0.31 12.33
CA CYS A 137 8.17 -1.09 11.08
C CYS A 137 9.51 -1.86 11.11
N LEU A 138 10.60 -1.19 11.48
CA LEU A 138 11.96 -1.77 11.54
C LEU A 138 12.19 -2.78 12.66
N ARG A 139 11.43 -2.77 13.75
CA ARG A 139 11.54 -3.82 14.79
C ARG A 139 10.88 -5.11 14.37
N GLN A 140 9.75 -5.04 13.67
CA GLN A 140 8.98 -6.20 13.25
C GLN A 140 9.59 -6.90 12.02
N LYS A 141 10.19 -6.12 11.10
CA LYS A 141 10.88 -6.64 9.89
C LYS A 141 10.12 -7.76 9.15
N PRO A 142 8.82 -7.59 8.84
CA PRO A 142 8.01 -8.67 8.27
C PRO A 142 8.49 -9.18 6.90
N TRP A 143 9.30 -8.39 6.18
CA TRP A 143 9.95 -8.81 4.93
C TRP A 143 11.10 -9.82 5.12
N LEU A 144 11.61 -9.99 6.34
CA LEU A 144 12.58 -11.05 6.65
C LEU A 144 11.92 -12.39 6.97
N SER A 145 10.61 -12.39 7.23
CA SER A 145 9.86 -13.64 7.44
C SER A 145 9.56 -14.30 6.09
N PRO A 146 9.65 -15.64 6.00
CA PRO A 146 9.37 -16.35 4.77
C PRO A 146 7.94 -16.09 4.29
N VAL A 147 7.78 -15.95 2.97
CA VAL A 147 6.50 -15.67 2.32
C VAL A 147 5.91 -16.98 1.77
N GLY A 148 5.14 -17.74 2.57
CA GLY A 148 4.42 -18.94 2.09
C GLY A 148 4.06 -19.96 3.18
N GLU A 149 3.07 -20.82 2.91
CA GLU A 149 2.54 -21.90 3.77
C GLU A 149 3.47 -23.12 3.92
N GLU A 150 4.70 -23.07 3.41
CA GLU A 150 5.70 -24.16 3.53
C GLU A 150 6.56 -23.99 4.80
N ALA A 151 5.89 -23.78 5.95
CA ALA A 151 6.53 -23.51 7.23
C ALA A 151 7.09 -24.76 7.96
N GLU A 152 7.34 -25.87 7.25
CA GLU A 152 7.74 -27.16 7.87
C GLU A 152 9.15 -27.66 7.47
N SER A 153 10.04 -26.81 6.94
CA SER A 153 11.45 -27.22 6.77
C SER A 153 12.43 -26.24 7.42
N GLU A 154 13.21 -26.75 8.38
CA GLU A 154 14.09 -26.03 9.31
C GLU A 154 15.36 -25.42 8.70
N ASP A 155 15.50 -25.42 7.37
CA ASP A 155 16.73 -24.98 6.72
C ASP A 155 16.40 -24.20 5.45
N ARG A 156 16.42 -22.86 5.53
CA ARG A 156 16.89 -21.90 4.50
C ARG A 156 16.48 -20.46 4.84
N GLY A 157 17.40 -19.54 4.58
CA GLY A 157 17.22 -18.09 4.76
C GLY A 157 16.04 -17.52 3.96
N ALA A 158 15.67 -16.27 4.29
CA ALA A 158 14.54 -15.53 3.75
C ALA A 158 14.38 -15.73 2.22
N VAL A 159 13.43 -16.59 1.83
CA VAL A 159 13.09 -16.82 0.43
C VAL A 159 12.42 -15.56 -0.11
N ALA A 160 13.01 -14.96 -1.14
CA ALA A 160 12.43 -13.81 -1.81
C ALA A 160 11.07 -14.21 -2.41
N PRO A 161 10.01 -13.39 -2.26
CA PRO A 161 8.70 -13.72 -2.79
C PRO A 161 8.77 -13.79 -4.32
N ALA A 162 7.94 -14.66 -4.90
CA ALA A 162 7.69 -14.66 -6.34
C ALA A 162 7.10 -13.30 -6.77
N GLY A 163 7.94 -12.38 -7.22
CA GLY A 163 7.58 -11.03 -7.63
C GLY A 163 7.56 -10.00 -6.49
N ALA A 164 6.39 -9.40 -6.22
CA ALA A 164 6.25 -8.24 -5.35
C ALA A 164 5.28 -8.45 -4.18
N VAL A 165 5.65 -7.93 -3.00
CA VAL A 165 4.87 -7.96 -1.75
C VAL A 165 4.73 -6.55 -1.16
N VAL A 166 3.53 -6.23 -0.66
CA VAL A 166 3.25 -4.93 -0.01
C VAL A 166 2.83 -5.15 1.43
N TYR A 167 3.41 -4.38 2.33
CA TYR A 167 3.06 -4.26 3.73
C TYR A 167 2.52 -2.86 4.01
N GLU A 168 1.52 -2.77 4.87
CA GLU A 168 1.02 -1.50 5.41
C GLU A 168 1.28 -1.45 6.91
N ALA A 169 1.99 -0.42 7.35
CA ALA A 169 2.29 -0.15 8.74
C ALA A 169 1.44 1.02 9.24
N ARG A 170 0.67 0.77 10.30
CA ARG A 170 -0.25 1.74 10.93
C ARG A 170 -0.28 1.53 12.43
N ARG A 171 -0.11 2.61 13.20
CA ARG A 171 -0.23 2.60 14.67
C ARG A 171 0.57 1.45 15.32
N GLY A 172 1.80 1.26 14.84
CA GLY A 172 2.69 0.20 15.31
C GLY A 172 2.33 -1.23 14.88
N ARG A 173 1.24 -1.46 14.15
CA ARG A 173 0.89 -2.77 13.55
C ARG A 173 1.30 -2.80 12.09
N ILE A 174 1.67 -3.98 11.59
CA ILE A 174 1.95 -4.19 10.17
C ILE A 174 1.10 -5.32 9.65
N SER A 175 0.46 -5.11 8.51
CA SER A 175 -0.30 -6.14 7.79
C SER A 175 0.23 -6.29 6.37
N ARG A 176 0.15 -7.51 5.84
CA ARG A 176 0.40 -7.76 4.42
C ARG A 176 -0.84 -7.36 3.63
N ARG A 177 -0.67 -6.52 2.61
CA ARG A 177 -1.75 -6.18 1.68
C ARG A 177 -1.75 -7.20 0.54
N VAL A 178 -2.92 -7.78 0.28
CA VAL A 178 -3.14 -8.58 -0.92
C VAL A 178 -3.23 -7.64 -2.11
N LEU A 179 -2.25 -7.72 -2.99
CA LEU A 179 -2.26 -7.03 -4.27
C LEU A 179 -3.40 -7.60 -5.13
N ASP A 180 -4.06 -6.74 -5.91
CA ASP A 180 -5.22 -7.07 -6.77
C ASP A 180 -6.52 -7.44 -6.04
N ALA A 181 -6.57 -7.34 -4.70
CA ALA A 181 -7.84 -7.38 -3.98
C ALA A 181 -8.68 -6.15 -4.38
N ARG A 182 -9.88 -6.36 -4.95
CA ARG A 182 -10.84 -5.27 -5.16
C ARG A 182 -11.03 -4.55 -3.81
N PRO A 183 -10.98 -3.22 -3.75
CA PRO A 183 -11.34 -2.53 -2.52
C PRO A 183 -12.75 -2.97 -2.17
N ALA A 184 -12.93 -3.50 -0.96
CA ALA A 184 -14.26 -3.73 -0.42
C ALA A 184 -14.92 -2.34 -0.37
N ILE A 185 -15.75 -2.05 -1.37
CA ILE A 185 -16.65 -0.91 -1.31
C ILE A 185 -17.58 -1.26 -0.16
N GLN A 186 -17.24 -0.77 1.03
CA GLN A 186 -18.13 -0.80 2.18
C GLN A 186 -19.26 0.16 1.82
N GLY A 187 -20.27 -0.37 1.10
CA GLY A 187 -21.49 0.35 0.82
C GLY A 187 -22.10 0.84 2.12
N PRO A 188 -22.87 1.94 2.08
CA PRO A 188 -23.51 2.48 3.28
C PRO A 188 -24.24 1.34 3.98
N ARG A 189 -23.93 1.14 5.27
CA ARG A 189 -24.74 0.24 6.11
C ARG A 189 -26.12 0.86 6.15
N GLU A 190 -27.03 0.37 5.30
CA GLU A 190 -28.45 0.68 5.41
C GLU A 190 -28.86 0.34 6.84
N ARG A 191 -29.03 1.38 7.66
CA ARG A 191 -29.78 1.26 8.90
C ARG A 191 -31.19 0.94 8.45
N SER A 192 -31.56 -0.34 8.55
CA SER A 192 -32.95 -0.78 8.46
C SER A 192 -33.74 -0.04 9.54
N VAL A 193 -34.32 1.10 9.18
CA VAL A 193 -35.35 1.79 9.95
C VAL A 193 -36.66 1.50 9.24
N ILE A 194 -37.14 0.27 9.37
CA ILE A 194 -38.54 -0.04 9.11
C ILE A 194 -39.09 -0.63 10.41
N GLY A 195 -39.43 0.27 11.33
CA GLY A 195 -40.37 -0.07 12.41
C GLY A 195 -41.76 -0.25 11.81
N PRO A 196 -42.57 -1.21 12.29
CA PRO A 196 -43.90 -1.44 11.73
C PRO A 196 -44.79 -0.23 11.98
N LEU A 197 -45.33 0.36 10.90
CA LEU A 197 -46.47 1.27 10.97
C LEU A 197 -47.65 0.50 11.58
N ARG A 198 -47.97 0.78 12.85
CA ARG A 198 -49.26 0.43 13.43
C ARG A 198 -50.33 1.22 12.70
N THR A 199 -51.11 0.53 11.89
CA THR A 199 -52.38 1.05 11.36
C THR A 199 -53.38 1.12 12.51
N SER A 200 -53.75 2.34 12.92
CA SER A 200 -54.96 2.54 13.72
C SER A 200 -56.15 2.61 12.76
N GLY A 201 -56.97 1.56 12.75
CA GLY A 201 -58.28 1.58 12.12
C GLY A 201 -59.26 0.83 13.02
N GLY A 202 -60.38 1.47 13.35
CA GLY A 202 -61.51 0.78 14.00
C GLY A 202 -62.29 1.65 14.97
N ILE A 203 -63.31 2.32 14.42
CA ILE A 203 -64.40 2.99 15.11
C ILE A 203 -65.25 1.95 15.87
N HIS A 204 -65.65 2.28 17.11
CA HIS A 204 -67.01 2.09 17.66
C HIS A 204 -67.23 3.10 18.78
#